data_AF-A0A9X2L8R6-F1
#
_entry.id   AF-A0A9X2L8R6-F1
#
_cell.length_a   1.000
_cell.length_b   1.000
_cell.length_c   1.000
_cell.angle_alpha   90.00
_cell.angle_beta   90.00
_cell.angle_gamma   90.00
#
_symmetry.space_group_name_H-M   'P 1'
#
loop_
_entity.id
_entity.type
_entity.pdbx_description
1 polymer ?
#
loop_
_entity_poly.entity_id
_entity_poly.type
_entity_poly.pdbx_seq_one_letter_code
_entity_poly.pdbx_strand_id
1 'polypeptide(L)'
;MAAIFAEGCLITGEDYANAAQIFQHGTVPAHFYQVYLWAERGRALGSEEAASFIPKSIDRFLLYSGYKQLFASNASGQGGYDDNGEPDGSDPFWCLDPVAEGVTDAMREAAGAPPLEERIAWVQSLNEGDESLPVFCDAPERKEPPKWLFPGIW
;
A
#
# COMPACT_ATOMS: atom_id res chain seq x y z
N MET A 1 8.87 7.47 17.99
CA MET A 1 7.84 6.42 18.10
C MET A 1 8.39 5.02 18.36
N ALA A 2 9.57 4.63 17.85
CA ALA A 2 10.13 3.29 18.08
C ALA A 2 10.40 2.91 19.56
N ALA A 3 10.65 3.87 20.45
CA ALA A 3 11.05 3.59 21.82
C ALA A 3 9.99 2.88 22.67
N ILE A 4 8.69 3.19 22.49
CA ILE A 4 7.59 2.57 23.27
C ILE A 4 7.41 1.08 22.90
N PHE A 5 7.70 0.72 21.64
CA PHE A 5 7.56 -0.65 21.16
C PHE A 5 8.74 -1.57 21.56
N ALA A 6 9.91 -0.97 21.83
CA ALA A 6 11.13 -1.70 22.22
C ALA A 6 11.10 -2.24 23.66
N GLU A 7 10.11 -1.85 24.47
CA GLU A 7 9.96 -2.30 25.86
C GLU A 7 9.39 -3.73 26.00
N GLY A 8 9.06 -4.40 24.88
CA GLY A 8 8.60 -5.79 24.87
C GLY A 8 7.10 -5.96 25.14
N CYS A 9 6.31 -4.89 25.00
CA CYS A 9 4.89 -4.88 25.34
C CYS A 9 3.96 -5.49 24.27
N LEU A 10 4.46 -5.86 23.08
CA LEU A 10 3.64 -6.47 22.03
C LEU A 10 3.58 -7.99 22.21
N ILE A 11 2.45 -8.49 22.72
CA ILE A 11 2.30 -9.90 23.10
C ILE A 11 1.26 -10.61 22.22
N THR A 12 0.11 -9.98 22.01
CA THR A 12 -1.04 -10.54 21.30
C THR A 12 -1.04 -10.13 19.83
N GLY A 13 -1.76 -10.86 18.98
CA GLY A 13 -1.93 -10.48 17.58
C GLY A 13 -2.52 -9.08 17.40
N GLU A 14 -3.40 -8.65 18.31
CA GLU A 14 -4.01 -7.32 18.33
C GLU A 14 -3.01 -6.22 18.70
N ASP A 15 -2.08 -6.47 19.63
CA ASP A 15 -1.01 -5.50 19.94
C ASP A 15 -0.17 -5.20 18.69
N TYR A 16 0.17 -6.24 17.92
CA TYR A 16 0.91 -6.09 16.67
C TYR A 16 0.06 -5.42 15.57
N ALA A 17 -1.24 -5.69 15.48
CA ALA A 17 -2.15 -5.01 14.56
C ALA A 17 -2.23 -3.50 14.87
N ASN A 18 -2.40 -3.14 16.14
CA ASN A 18 -2.41 -1.75 16.59
C ASN A 18 -1.07 -1.05 16.32
N ALA A 19 0.04 -1.72 16.55
CA ALA A 19 1.37 -1.20 16.20
C ALA A 19 1.48 -0.95 14.68
N ALA A 20 1.08 -1.93 13.86
CA ALA A 20 1.06 -1.82 12.40
C ALA A 20 0.19 -0.64 11.93
N GLN A 21 -1.00 -0.46 12.52
CA GLN A 21 -1.91 0.64 12.22
C GLN A 21 -1.27 2.02 12.48
N ILE A 22 -0.46 2.16 13.55
CA ILE A 22 0.23 3.43 13.83
C ILE A 22 1.32 3.69 12.78
N PHE A 23 2.18 2.70 12.50
CA PHE A 23 3.31 2.90 11.59
C PHE A 23 2.93 2.97 10.12
N GLN A 24 1.74 2.50 9.72
CA GLN A 24 1.28 2.61 8.34
C GLN A 24 1.05 4.05 7.88
N HIS A 25 1.00 5.01 8.83
CA HIS A 25 0.97 6.45 8.57
C HIS A 25 2.36 7.11 8.58
N GLY A 26 3.44 6.31 8.59
CA GLY A 26 4.79 6.81 8.46
C GLY A 26 5.08 7.42 7.08
N THR A 27 6.23 8.08 6.94
CA THR A 27 6.62 8.79 5.71
C THR A 27 7.97 8.37 5.14
N VAL A 28 8.58 7.27 5.64
CA VAL A 28 9.85 6.73 5.13
C VAL A 28 9.75 5.21 4.94
N PRO A 29 10.50 4.60 4.01
CA PRO A 29 10.45 3.16 3.74
C PRO A 29 10.58 2.29 5.00
N ALA A 30 11.48 2.65 5.91
CA ALA A 30 11.70 1.91 7.16
C ALA A 30 10.45 1.79 8.03
N HIS A 31 9.55 2.77 8.01
CA HIS A 31 8.28 2.69 8.74
C HIS A 31 7.38 1.59 8.15
N PHE A 32 7.24 1.53 6.83
CA PHE A 32 6.42 0.52 6.17
C PHE A 32 7.01 -0.88 6.29
N TYR A 33 8.35 -1.00 6.24
CA TYR A 33 8.99 -2.28 6.56
C TYR A 33 8.69 -2.72 8.00
N GLN A 34 8.66 -1.80 8.96
CA GLN A 34 8.26 -2.10 10.34
C GLN A 34 6.79 -2.57 10.43
N VAL A 35 5.88 -1.96 9.65
CA VAL A 35 4.49 -2.44 9.53
C VAL A 35 4.46 -3.88 9.04
N TYR A 36 5.21 -4.21 7.99
CA TYR A 36 5.30 -5.58 7.47
C TYR A 36 5.73 -6.58 8.55
N LEU A 37 6.78 -6.27 9.31
CA LEU A 37 7.28 -7.14 10.37
C LEU A 37 6.23 -7.36 11.48
N TRP A 38 5.52 -6.32 11.89
CA TRP A 38 4.46 -6.44 12.88
C TRP A 38 3.24 -7.17 12.34
N ALA A 39 2.84 -6.88 11.11
CA ALA A 39 1.75 -7.56 10.42
C ALA A 39 1.99 -9.07 10.32
N GLU A 40 3.20 -9.49 9.92
CA GLU A 40 3.62 -10.90 9.90
C GLU A 40 3.55 -11.54 11.29
N ARG A 41 4.04 -10.83 12.32
CA ARG A 41 4.01 -11.34 13.69
C ARG A 41 2.58 -11.47 14.23
N GLY A 42 1.73 -10.48 13.98
CA GLY A 42 0.32 -10.50 14.37
C GLY A 42 -0.47 -11.59 13.65
N ARG A 43 -0.22 -11.79 12.35
CA ARG A 43 -0.77 -12.90 11.57
C ARG A 43 -0.37 -14.26 12.16
N ALA A 44 0.90 -14.45 12.51
CA ALA A 44 1.38 -15.68 13.12
C ALA A 44 0.73 -15.96 14.50
N LEU A 45 0.18 -14.93 15.14
CA LEU A 45 -0.60 -15.02 16.38
C LEU A 45 -2.12 -15.09 16.14
N GLY A 46 -2.57 -15.20 14.88
CA GLY A 46 -3.97 -15.37 14.51
C GLY A 46 -4.77 -14.09 14.28
N SER A 47 -4.13 -12.91 14.20
CA SER A 47 -4.85 -11.66 13.89
C SER A 47 -5.05 -11.48 12.38
N GLU A 48 -6.32 -11.53 11.95
CA GLU A 48 -6.72 -11.22 10.56
C GLU A 48 -6.50 -9.74 10.23
N GLU A 49 -6.72 -8.84 11.19
CA GLU A 49 -6.46 -7.42 11.03
C GLU A 49 -4.97 -7.17 10.75
N ALA A 50 -4.08 -7.80 11.52
CA ALA A 50 -2.64 -7.74 11.27
C ALA A 50 -2.30 -8.24 9.86
N ALA A 51 -2.89 -9.37 9.43
CA ALA A 51 -2.67 -9.92 8.10
C ALA A 51 -3.06 -8.94 6.98
N SER A 52 -4.12 -8.15 7.17
CA SER A 52 -4.58 -7.16 6.18
C SER A 52 -3.56 -6.05 5.88
N PHE A 53 -2.59 -5.80 6.78
CA PHE A 53 -1.54 -4.81 6.58
C PHE A 53 -0.37 -5.32 5.75
N ILE A 54 -0.21 -6.64 5.55
CA ILE A 54 0.90 -7.21 4.79
C ILE A 54 0.97 -6.63 3.37
N PRO A 55 -0.07 -6.77 2.51
CA PRO A 55 0.01 -6.24 1.15
C PRO A 55 0.15 -4.70 1.13
N LYS A 56 -0.53 -3.99 2.05
CA LYS A 56 -0.47 -2.53 2.18
C LYS A 56 0.93 -2.03 2.50
N SER A 57 1.62 -2.70 3.42
CA SER A 57 2.96 -2.33 3.87
C SER A 57 4.02 -2.59 2.82
N ILE A 58 3.91 -3.70 2.08
CA ILE A 58 4.78 -4.01 0.94
C ILE A 58 4.66 -2.92 -0.13
N ASP A 59 3.44 -2.59 -0.55
CA ASP A 59 3.21 -1.58 -1.57
C ASP A 59 3.75 -0.21 -1.14
N ARG A 60 3.49 0.22 0.10
CA ARG A 60 4.03 1.51 0.59
C ARG A 60 5.55 1.50 0.71
N PHE A 61 6.14 0.40 1.16
CA PHE A 61 7.59 0.25 1.18
C PHE A 61 8.18 0.43 -0.22
N LEU A 62 7.59 -0.19 -1.23
CA LEU A 62 8.02 -0.10 -2.63
C LEU A 62 7.84 1.32 -3.19
N LEU A 63 6.66 1.92 -3.00
CA LEU A 63 6.38 3.27 -3.49
C LEU A 63 7.34 4.30 -2.89
N TYR A 64 7.59 4.24 -1.58
CA TYR A 64 8.54 5.15 -0.92
C TYR A 64 10.00 4.81 -1.23
N SER A 65 10.28 3.65 -1.81
CA SER A 65 11.61 3.25 -2.30
C SER A 65 11.80 3.52 -3.80
N GLY A 66 10.83 4.14 -4.47
CA GLY A 66 10.90 4.48 -5.90
C GLY A 66 10.49 3.37 -6.86
N TYR A 67 9.81 2.33 -6.38
CA TYR A 67 9.31 1.22 -7.19
C TYR A 67 7.79 1.30 -7.37
N LYS A 68 7.28 0.58 -8.39
CA LYS A 68 5.85 0.31 -8.56
C LYS A 68 5.34 -0.59 -7.42
N GLN A 69 4.06 -0.45 -7.08
CA GLN A 69 3.41 -1.31 -6.09
C GLN A 69 3.03 -2.68 -6.68
N LEU A 70 2.87 -3.71 -5.87
CA LEU A 70 2.52 -5.06 -6.33
C LEU A 70 1.00 -5.30 -6.27
N PHE A 71 0.38 -4.89 -5.17
CA PHE A 71 -0.97 -5.33 -4.81
C PHE A 71 -2.06 -4.27 -5.03
N ALA A 72 -1.72 -3.14 -5.64
CA ALA A 72 -2.67 -2.05 -5.92
C ALA A 72 -3.44 -1.59 -4.65
N SER A 73 -2.74 -1.58 -3.51
CA SER A 73 -3.34 -1.23 -2.23
C SER A 73 -3.29 0.25 -1.90
N ASN A 74 -2.55 1.05 -2.70
CA ASN A 74 -2.45 2.50 -2.54
C ASN A 74 -3.02 3.25 -3.74
N ALA A 75 -3.71 4.34 -3.44
CA ALA A 75 -4.19 5.33 -4.37
C ALA A 75 -3.69 6.71 -3.93
N SER A 76 -3.52 7.60 -4.90
CA SER A 76 -3.10 8.98 -4.70
C SER A 76 -4.12 9.92 -5.32
N GLY A 77 -4.27 11.11 -4.74
CA GLY A 77 -5.10 12.17 -5.30
C GLY A 77 -4.33 12.92 -6.40
N GLN A 78 -5.01 13.24 -7.49
CA GLN A 78 -4.51 14.06 -8.60
C GLN A 78 -5.56 15.09 -9.02
N GLY A 79 -5.14 16.06 -9.84
CA GLY A 79 -5.98 17.20 -10.22
C GLY A 79 -6.18 18.20 -9.08
N GLY A 80 -6.89 19.28 -9.38
CA GLY A 80 -7.15 20.38 -8.45
C GLY A 80 -5.98 21.35 -8.26
N TYR A 81 -4.73 20.92 -8.47
CA TYR A 81 -3.53 21.74 -8.30
C TYR A 81 -2.43 21.34 -9.29
N ASP A 82 -1.65 22.32 -9.76
CA ASP A 82 -0.46 22.13 -10.57
C ASP A 82 0.78 21.74 -9.73
N ASP A 83 1.91 21.50 -10.39
CA ASP A 83 3.19 21.15 -9.73
C ASP A 83 3.74 22.23 -8.78
N ASN A 84 3.23 23.47 -8.87
CA ASN A 84 3.59 24.58 -7.98
C ASN A 84 2.63 24.70 -6.78
N GLY A 85 1.57 23.87 -6.73
CA GLY A 85 0.53 23.92 -5.71
C GLY A 85 -0.53 24.99 -5.98
N GLU A 86 -0.65 25.48 -7.21
CA GLU A 86 -1.66 26.45 -7.62
C GLU A 86 -2.85 25.74 -8.27
N PRO A 87 -4.10 26.20 -8.07
CA PRO A 87 -5.26 25.56 -8.69
C PRO A 87 -5.17 25.53 -10.23
N ASP A 88 -5.28 24.34 -10.81
CA ASP A 88 -5.17 24.14 -12.26
C ASP A 88 -6.55 24.15 -12.98
N GLY A 89 -7.64 24.22 -12.21
CA GLY A 89 -9.01 24.23 -12.71
C GLY A 89 -9.59 22.85 -13.05
N SER A 90 -8.84 21.78 -12.81
CA SER A 90 -9.36 20.41 -12.85
C SER A 90 -10.00 20.03 -11.52
N ASP A 91 -10.96 19.10 -11.53
CA ASP A 91 -11.51 18.55 -10.30
C ASP A 91 -10.55 17.50 -9.72
N PRO A 92 -10.37 17.43 -8.39
CA PRO A 92 -9.53 16.42 -7.77
C PRO A 92 -10.16 15.03 -7.94
N PHE A 93 -9.33 14.05 -8.27
CA PHE A 93 -9.72 12.65 -8.42
C PHE A 93 -8.70 11.71 -7.79
N TRP A 94 -9.10 10.46 -7.57
CA TRP A 94 -8.26 9.38 -7.08
C TRP A 94 -7.83 8.44 -8.19
N CYS A 95 -6.60 7.99 -8.15
CA CYS A 95 -6.04 7.01 -9.07
C CYS A 95 -5.15 6.03 -8.30
N LEU A 96 -4.98 4.82 -8.82
CA LEU A 96 -4.04 3.85 -8.23
C LEU A 96 -2.61 4.27 -8.56
N ASP A 97 -1.71 4.19 -7.59
CA ASP A 97 -0.28 4.28 -7.90
C ASP A 97 0.12 3.18 -8.90
N PRO A 98 1.15 3.39 -9.75
CA PRO A 98 1.52 2.41 -10.78
C PRO A 98 1.81 1.01 -10.22
N VAL A 99 1.26 -0.01 -10.89
CA VAL A 99 1.34 -1.41 -10.49
C VAL A 99 2.41 -2.13 -11.32
N ALA A 100 3.22 -2.96 -10.65
CA ALA A 100 4.25 -3.78 -11.26
C ALA A 100 3.66 -4.85 -12.18
N GLU A 101 4.37 -5.19 -13.24
CA GLU A 101 3.96 -6.27 -14.13
C GLU A 101 4.26 -7.65 -13.52
N GLY A 102 3.49 -8.66 -13.94
CA GLY A 102 3.76 -10.06 -13.60
C GLY A 102 3.23 -10.54 -12.25
N VAL A 103 2.48 -9.72 -11.51
CA VAL A 103 1.73 -10.14 -10.32
C VAL A 103 0.33 -10.61 -10.72
N THR A 104 0.08 -11.91 -10.61
CA THR A 104 -1.23 -12.52 -10.92
C THR A 104 -2.22 -12.40 -9.75
N ASP A 105 -3.51 -12.59 -10.01
CA ASP A 105 -4.53 -12.64 -8.95
C ASP A 105 -4.33 -13.80 -7.97
N ALA A 106 -3.76 -14.93 -8.41
CA ALA A 106 -3.38 -16.02 -7.50
C ALA A 106 -2.27 -15.59 -6.53
N MET A 107 -1.30 -14.77 -6.98
CA MET A 107 -0.25 -14.21 -6.12
C MET A 107 -0.82 -13.15 -5.18
N ARG A 108 -1.81 -12.36 -5.63
CA ARG A 108 -2.55 -11.41 -4.77
C ARG A 108 -3.29 -12.15 -3.67
N GLU A 109 -4.06 -13.17 -4.02
CA GLU A 109 -4.79 -14.01 -3.06
C GLU A 109 -3.86 -14.66 -2.04
N ALA A 110 -2.73 -15.22 -2.48
CA ALA A 110 -1.72 -15.80 -1.57
C ALA A 110 -1.12 -14.78 -0.58
N ALA A 111 -1.10 -13.49 -0.96
CA ALA A 111 -0.66 -12.39 -0.12
C ALA A 111 -1.81 -11.76 0.70
N GLY A 112 -3.04 -12.26 0.61
CA GLY A 112 -4.22 -11.69 1.25
C GLY A 112 -4.67 -10.36 0.63
N ALA A 113 -4.32 -10.11 -0.64
CA ALA A 113 -4.73 -8.94 -1.39
C ALA A 113 -5.90 -9.27 -2.34
N PRO A 114 -6.81 -8.31 -2.58
CA PRO A 114 -7.85 -8.48 -3.59
C PRO A 114 -7.29 -8.60 -5.02
N PRO A 115 -8.04 -9.21 -5.95
CA PRO A 115 -7.74 -9.18 -7.39
C PRO A 115 -7.57 -7.75 -7.92
N LEU A 116 -6.80 -7.58 -8.99
CA LEU A 116 -6.55 -6.24 -9.56
C LEU A 116 -7.85 -5.53 -9.95
N GLU A 117 -8.79 -6.24 -10.55
CA GLU A 117 -10.08 -5.69 -10.98
C GLU A 117 -10.89 -5.09 -9.82
N GLU A 118 -10.85 -5.72 -8.64
CA GLU A 118 -11.52 -5.19 -7.45
C GLU A 118 -10.85 -3.89 -6.96
N ARG A 119 -9.53 -3.77 -7.14
CA ARG A 119 -8.80 -2.54 -6.80
C ARG A 119 -9.11 -1.41 -7.78
N ILE A 120 -9.31 -1.73 -9.06
CA ILE A 120 -9.77 -0.79 -10.08
C ILE A 120 -11.19 -0.32 -9.74
N ALA A 121 -12.11 -1.23 -9.45
CA ALA A 121 -13.48 -0.88 -9.05
C ALA A 121 -13.49 -0.02 -7.76
N TRP A 122 -12.62 -0.33 -6.80
CA TRP A 122 -12.46 0.48 -5.60
C TRP A 122 -12.03 1.92 -5.92
N VAL A 123 -11.01 2.13 -6.77
CA VAL A 123 -10.57 3.49 -7.09
C VAL A 123 -11.64 4.26 -7.86
N GLN A 124 -12.35 3.60 -8.78
CA GLN A 124 -13.48 4.21 -9.49
C GLN A 124 -14.61 4.60 -8.54
N SER A 125 -14.86 3.82 -7.49
CA SER A 125 -15.86 4.16 -6.46
C SER A 125 -15.49 5.42 -5.66
N LEU A 126 -14.20 5.74 -5.54
CA LEU A 126 -13.74 6.99 -4.91
C LEU A 126 -14.00 8.21 -5.81
N ASN A 127 -14.18 7.99 -7.10
CA ASN A 127 -14.47 9.01 -8.11
C ASN A 127 -15.95 9.04 -8.51
N GLU A 128 -16.83 8.62 -7.61
CA GLU A 128 -18.29 8.57 -7.85
C GLU A 128 -18.70 7.72 -9.07
N GLY A 129 -17.83 6.82 -9.53
CA GLY A 129 -18.06 5.97 -10.69
C GLY A 129 -17.76 6.63 -12.04
N ASP A 130 -17.06 7.77 -12.08
CA ASP A 130 -16.63 8.39 -13.35
C ASP A 130 -15.51 7.55 -14.00
N GLU A 131 -15.90 6.74 -14.98
CA GLU A 131 -15.01 5.87 -15.76
C GLU A 131 -14.14 6.63 -16.77
N SER A 132 -14.37 7.94 -16.97
CA SER A 132 -13.52 8.76 -17.86
C SER A 132 -12.21 9.17 -17.21
N LEU A 133 -12.13 9.08 -15.87
CA LEU A 133 -10.94 9.43 -15.11
C LEU A 133 -9.86 8.33 -15.18
N PRO A 134 -8.57 8.70 -15.17
CA PRO A 134 -7.48 7.74 -15.18
C PRO A 134 -7.53 6.76 -14.00
N VAL A 135 -7.47 5.46 -14.30
CA VAL A 135 -7.38 4.41 -13.28
C VAL A 135 -6.03 4.43 -12.57
N PHE A 136 -4.95 4.73 -13.30
CA PHE A 136 -3.59 4.81 -12.77
C PHE A 136 -3.09 6.24 -12.79
N CYS A 137 -2.39 6.63 -11.74
CA CYS A 137 -1.87 7.97 -11.57
C CYS A 137 -0.77 8.29 -12.58
N ASP A 138 -0.76 9.53 -13.07
CA ASP A 138 0.39 10.08 -13.78
C ASP A 138 1.47 10.42 -12.76
N ALA A 139 2.37 9.46 -12.50
CA ALA A 139 3.43 9.57 -11.51
C ALA A 139 4.80 9.57 -12.21
N PRO A 140 5.82 10.22 -11.61
CA PRO A 140 7.20 10.10 -12.08
C PRO A 140 7.57 8.63 -12.29
N GLU A 141 8.36 8.35 -13.33
CA GLU A 141 8.70 6.98 -13.73
C GLU A 141 9.21 6.16 -12.54
N ARG A 142 8.41 5.18 -12.10
CA ARG A 142 8.73 4.24 -11.03
C ARG A 142 9.30 2.96 -11.63
N LYS A 143 10.35 2.42 -10.99
CA LYS A 143 11.02 1.20 -11.44
C LYS A 143 10.20 -0.04 -11.12
N GLU A 144 10.36 -1.11 -11.90
CA GLU A 144 9.91 -2.43 -11.48
C GLU A 144 10.68 -2.88 -10.22
N PRO A 145 9.98 -3.42 -9.20
CA PRO A 145 10.63 -3.91 -7.99
C PRO A 145 11.53 -5.13 -8.28
N PRO A 146 12.71 -5.23 -7.65
CA PRO A 146 13.56 -6.41 -7.78
C PRO A 146 12.85 -7.64 -7.18
N LYS A 147 12.78 -8.75 -7.93
CA LYS A 147 12.05 -9.96 -7.49
C LYS A 147 12.59 -10.58 -6.19
N TRP A 148 13.85 -10.33 -5.85
CA TRP A 148 14.47 -10.83 -4.62
C TRP A 148 14.11 -10.02 -3.37
N LEU A 149 13.48 -8.85 -3.51
CA LEU A 149 13.18 -7.94 -2.39
C LEU A 149 12.08 -8.49 -1.47
N PHE A 150 11.18 -9.30 -2.01
CA PHE A 150 10.16 -10.04 -1.26
C PHE A 150 10.07 -11.47 -1.78
N PRO A 151 10.95 -12.37 -1.30
CA PRO A 151 10.95 -13.76 -1.73
C PRO A 151 9.63 -14.43 -1.32
N GLY A 152 8.96 -15.07 -2.29
CA GLY A 152 7.68 -15.76 -2.07
C GLY A 152 6.43 -15.03 -2.59
N ILE A 153 6.57 -13.80 -3.07
CA ILE A 153 5.49 -13.11 -3.81
C ILE A 153 5.52 -13.46 -5.30
N TRP A 154 6.71 -13.69 -5.86
CA TRP A 154 6.99 -13.90 -7.29
C TRP A 154 6.97 -15.36 -7.72
#